data_AF-A0A1S3X120-F1
#
_entry.id   AF-A0A1S3X120-F1
#
_cell.length_a   1.000
_cell.length_b   1.000
_cell.length_c   1.000
_cell.angle_alpha   90.00
_cell.angle_beta   90.00
_cell.angle_gamma   90.00
#
_symmetry.space_group_name_H-M   'P 1'
#
loop_
_entity.id
_entity.type
_entity.pdbx_description
1 polymer ?
#
loop_
_entity_poly.entity_id
_entity_poly.type
_entity_poly.pdbx_seq_one_letter_code
_entity_poly.pdbx_strand_id
1 'polypeptide(L)'
;MDRFLTKPKNGEPSSSASWPSMSSQIAQEVQRETNPSLLSNVDKVLDLKSFEPDPKERMPISDYGPNIRDEVRRYYINKRPCQPIGHAFPKTKIGSKMRQFSPTWFKGPYSQWLEYSIKADAAFCLYCYLFKNELESRGNAGDAFTKDGFRGWNK
;
A
#
# COMPACT_ATOMS: atom_id res chain seq x y z
N MET A 1 -33.26 -52.22 -7.01
CA MET A 1 -32.66 -53.18 -7.97
C MET A 1 -31.29 -52.65 -8.38
N ASP A 2 -30.26 -53.46 -8.14
CA ASP A 2 -28.85 -53.25 -8.46
C ASP A 2 -28.50 -53.40 -9.96
N ARG A 3 -27.38 -52.75 -10.35
CA ARG A 3 -26.38 -53.12 -11.38
C ARG A 3 -26.86 -53.13 -12.86
N PHE A 4 -26.07 -52.73 -13.87
CA PHE A 4 -24.68 -53.09 -14.16
C PHE A 4 -23.93 -52.06 -15.03
N LEU A 5 -22.61 -52.12 -14.85
CA LEU A 5 -21.48 -51.53 -15.58
C LEU A 5 -21.35 -52.06 -17.03
N THR A 6 -20.81 -51.26 -17.96
CA THR A 6 -19.81 -51.72 -18.96
C THR A 6 -19.09 -50.57 -19.67
N LYS A 7 -17.75 -50.58 -19.64
CA LYS A 7 -16.81 -49.92 -20.59
C LYS A 7 -16.43 -50.95 -21.68
N PRO A 8 -15.99 -50.54 -22.89
CA PRO A 8 -14.54 -50.53 -23.15
C PRO A 8 -14.00 -49.48 -24.15
N LYS A 9 -12.81 -48.95 -23.79
CA LYS A 9 -11.54 -48.74 -24.52
C LYS A 9 -11.43 -48.36 -26.03
N ASN A 10 -10.48 -47.41 -26.21
CA ASN A 10 -9.39 -47.29 -27.21
C ASN A 10 -9.59 -46.40 -28.46
N GLY A 11 -8.62 -45.51 -28.66
CA GLY A 11 -8.35 -44.82 -29.93
C GLY A 11 -7.54 -43.53 -29.78
N GLU A 12 -6.20 -43.64 -29.71
CA GLU A 12 -5.32 -42.55 -30.18
C GLU A 12 -5.47 -42.40 -31.71
N PRO A 13 -5.29 -41.18 -32.22
CA PRO A 13 -4.18 -41.02 -33.15
C PRO A 13 -3.36 -39.76 -32.91
N SER A 14 -2.06 -39.93 -33.17
CA SER A 14 -1.01 -38.92 -33.24
C SER A 14 -1.29 -37.87 -34.32
N SER A 15 -0.94 -36.61 -34.07
CA SER A 15 -0.48 -35.69 -35.11
C SER A 15 0.42 -34.59 -34.57
N SER A 16 1.57 -34.55 -35.21
CA SER A 16 2.74 -33.68 -35.08
C SER A 16 2.46 -32.20 -35.32
N ALA A 17 3.13 -31.33 -34.54
CA ALA A 17 3.49 -29.99 -35.01
C ALA A 17 4.89 -29.61 -34.47
N SER A 18 5.77 -29.36 -35.42
CA SER A 18 7.20 -29.11 -35.31
C SER A 18 7.51 -27.77 -34.64
N TRP A 19 8.51 -27.75 -33.76
CA TRP A 19 9.08 -26.51 -33.20
C TRP A 19 10.37 -26.18 -33.97
N PRO A 20 10.53 -24.99 -34.56
CA PRO A 20 11.84 -24.55 -35.00
C PRO A 20 12.62 -23.97 -33.82
N SER A 21 13.76 -24.61 -33.57
CA SER A 21 14.90 -24.09 -32.83
C SER A 21 15.53 -22.92 -33.60
N MET A 22 15.79 -21.80 -32.92
CA MET A 22 16.95 -20.97 -33.22
C MET A 22 17.46 -20.28 -31.96
N SER A 23 18.65 -20.71 -31.53
CA SER A 23 19.53 -19.94 -30.65
C SER A 23 20.31 -18.95 -31.51
N SER A 24 20.42 -17.69 -31.06
CA SER A 24 21.61 -16.87 -31.31
C SER A 24 21.64 -15.71 -30.31
N GLN A 25 22.68 -15.72 -29.48
CA GLN A 25 23.08 -14.62 -28.61
C GLN A 25 23.81 -13.57 -29.45
N ILE A 26 23.41 -12.29 -29.41
CA ILE A 26 24.33 -11.12 -29.38
C ILE A 26 23.60 -9.97 -28.66
N ALA A 27 24.17 -9.50 -27.56
CA ALA A 27 23.80 -8.24 -26.89
C ALA A 27 24.87 -7.19 -27.22
N GLN A 28 24.44 -5.99 -27.61
CA GLN A 28 25.09 -4.66 -27.62
C GLN A 28 24.29 -3.80 -28.61
N GLU A 29 23.85 -2.57 -28.39
CA GLU A 29 24.15 -1.55 -27.39
C GLU A 29 23.02 -0.51 -27.53
N VAL A 30 22.09 -0.44 -26.59
CA VAL A 30 21.07 0.63 -26.60
C VAL A 30 21.75 1.88 -26.06
N GLN A 31 22.04 2.81 -26.97
CA GLN A 31 22.40 4.18 -26.67
C GLN A 31 21.45 4.69 -25.57
N ARG A 32 22.00 4.86 -24.36
CA ARG A 32 21.31 5.54 -23.26
C ARG A 32 21.33 7.04 -23.58
N GLU A 33 20.53 7.45 -24.55
CA GLU A 33 20.09 8.83 -24.58
C GLU A 33 19.22 9.04 -23.34
N THR A 34 19.78 9.74 -22.38
CA THR A 34 19.05 10.16 -21.19
C THR A 34 18.07 11.23 -21.67
N ASN A 35 16.84 10.78 -21.94
CA ASN A 35 15.71 11.64 -22.25
C ASN A 35 15.64 12.77 -21.21
N PRO A 36 15.70 14.05 -21.64
CA PRO A 36 15.57 15.22 -20.75
C PRO A 36 14.26 15.22 -19.96
N SER A 37 13.24 14.48 -20.43
CA SER A 37 11.96 14.31 -19.75
C SER A 37 12.05 13.51 -18.43
N LEU A 38 13.00 12.56 -18.31
CA LEU A 38 13.24 11.87 -17.05
C LEU A 38 13.89 12.80 -16.03
N LEU A 39 14.80 13.69 -16.45
CA LEU A 39 15.38 14.70 -15.57
C LEU A 39 14.32 15.73 -15.11
N SER A 40 13.37 16.10 -15.98
CA SER A 40 12.26 17.00 -15.60
C SER A 40 11.25 16.37 -14.62
N ASN A 41 11.12 15.04 -14.63
CA ASN A 41 10.34 14.32 -13.63
C ASN A 41 11.13 14.18 -12.32
N VAL A 42 12.45 14.01 -12.40
CA VAL A 42 13.34 13.99 -11.24
C VAL A 42 13.29 15.33 -10.49
N ASP A 43 13.23 16.47 -11.18
CA ASP A 43 13.13 17.78 -10.52
C ASP A 43 11.79 18.00 -9.78
N LYS A 44 10.66 17.46 -10.27
CA LYS A 44 9.39 17.43 -9.52
C LYS A 44 9.39 16.41 -8.38
N VAL A 45 10.13 15.32 -8.55
CA VAL A 45 10.44 14.31 -7.54
C VAL A 45 11.42 14.86 -6.50
N LEU A 46 12.23 15.88 -6.77
CA LEU A 46 13.17 16.44 -5.79
C LEU A 46 12.49 17.37 -4.76
N ASP A 47 11.28 17.85 -5.04
CA ASP A 47 10.39 18.43 -4.01
C ASP A 47 9.85 17.37 -3.04
N LEU A 48 10.16 16.06 -3.24
CA LEU A 48 9.81 14.98 -2.30
C LEU A 48 10.51 15.09 -0.93
N LYS A 49 11.48 15.99 -0.76
CA LYS A 49 12.01 16.33 0.58
C LYS A 49 10.96 16.98 1.48
N SER A 50 9.85 17.47 0.93
CA SER A 50 8.75 18.08 1.68
C SER A 50 7.63 17.08 2.08
N PHE A 51 7.75 15.78 1.79
CA PHE A 51 6.68 14.84 2.18
C PHE A 51 6.73 14.55 3.68
N GLU A 52 5.77 15.16 4.38
CA GLU A 52 5.58 15.01 5.81
C GLU A 52 5.49 13.53 6.20
N PRO A 53 6.39 13.06 7.09
CA PRO A 53 6.37 11.68 7.56
C PRO A 53 5.20 11.44 8.51
N ASP A 54 4.78 12.46 9.26
CA ASP A 54 3.69 12.35 10.23
C ASP A 54 2.36 12.18 9.49
N PRO A 55 1.58 11.12 9.75
CA PRO A 55 0.34 10.86 9.02
C PRO A 55 -0.71 11.96 9.22
N LYS A 56 -0.67 12.72 10.33
CA LYS A 56 -1.60 13.83 10.57
C LYS A 56 -1.35 15.02 9.64
N GLU A 57 -0.12 15.19 9.17
CA GLU A 57 0.31 16.36 8.39
C GLU A 57 0.36 16.10 6.89
N ARG A 58 0.03 14.88 6.45
CA ARG A 58 -0.01 14.55 5.03
C ARG A 58 -1.20 15.23 4.37
N MET A 59 -0.92 15.88 3.25
CA MET A 59 -1.95 16.35 2.35
C MET A 59 -2.73 15.15 1.77
N PRO A 60 -4.07 15.20 1.71
CA PRO A 60 -4.88 14.15 1.09
C PRO A 60 -4.42 13.77 -0.33
N ILE A 61 -4.53 12.49 -0.69
CA ILE A 61 -4.15 12.01 -2.03
C ILE A 61 -4.94 12.71 -3.15
N SER A 62 -6.18 13.14 -2.86
CA SER A 62 -7.04 13.91 -3.77
C SER A 62 -6.47 15.26 -4.16
N ASP A 63 -5.69 15.88 -3.28
CA ASP A 63 -5.25 17.27 -3.45
C ASP A 63 -3.99 17.35 -4.33
N TYR A 64 -3.33 16.21 -4.57
CA TYR A 64 -2.29 16.09 -5.58
C TYR A 64 -2.87 16.01 -7.00
N GLY A 65 -2.13 16.57 -7.96
CA GLY A 65 -2.46 16.47 -9.37
C GLY A 65 -2.60 15.01 -9.84
N PRO A 66 -3.60 14.65 -10.67
CA PRO A 66 -3.89 13.25 -11.03
C PRO A 66 -2.68 12.46 -11.52
N ASN A 67 -1.77 13.10 -12.26
CA ASN A 67 -0.59 12.46 -12.85
C ASN A 67 0.50 12.08 -11.83
N ILE A 68 0.50 12.69 -10.63
CA ILE A 68 1.53 12.44 -9.60
C ILE A 68 1.01 11.58 -8.44
N ARG A 69 -0.31 11.33 -8.35
CA ARG A 69 -0.92 10.57 -7.25
C ARG A 69 -0.28 9.18 -7.08
N ASP A 70 0.04 8.50 -8.18
CA ASP A 70 0.65 7.18 -8.15
C ASP A 70 2.11 7.20 -7.69
N GLU A 71 2.85 8.26 -8.01
CA GLU A 71 4.21 8.45 -7.53
C GLU A 71 4.22 8.71 -6.02
N VAL A 72 3.30 9.55 -5.53
CA VAL A 72 3.08 9.78 -4.09
C VAL A 72 2.70 8.47 -3.39
N ARG A 73 1.83 7.65 -3.99
CA ARG A 73 1.47 6.35 -3.42
C ARG A 73 2.68 5.43 -3.29
N ARG A 74 3.47 5.29 -4.36
CA ARG A 74 4.70 4.47 -4.35
C ARG A 74 5.70 4.98 -3.31
N TYR A 75 5.85 6.29 -3.17
CA TYR A 75 6.72 6.89 -2.16
C TYR A 75 6.35 6.43 -0.74
N TYR A 76 5.09 6.58 -0.35
CA TYR A 76 4.64 6.22 1.00
C TYR A 76 4.63 4.70 1.26
N ILE A 77 4.34 3.88 0.24
CA ILE A 77 4.48 2.41 0.34
C ILE A 77 5.94 2.03 0.63
N ASN A 78 6.89 2.64 -0.09
CA ASN A 78 8.32 2.39 0.09
C ASN A 78 8.84 2.90 1.45
N LYS A 79 8.33 4.04 1.92
CA LYS A 79 8.70 4.66 3.21
C LYS A 79 8.25 3.84 4.42
N ARG A 80 7.27 2.94 4.25
CA ARG A 80 6.60 2.14 5.28
C ARG A 80 5.74 3.00 6.25
N PRO A 81 4.84 2.37 7.03
CA PRO A 81 4.03 3.06 8.04
C PRO A 81 4.88 3.81 9.07
N CYS A 82 4.44 5.01 9.46
CA CYS A 82 5.05 5.77 10.57
C CYS A 82 4.78 5.07 11.92
N GLN A 83 5.80 4.40 12.45
CA GLN A 83 5.74 3.65 13.71
C GLN A 83 6.84 4.10 14.67
N PRO A 84 6.56 5.02 15.61
CA PRO A 84 7.56 5.50 16.55
C PRO A 84 8.11 4.39 17.46
N ILE A 85 9.44 4.28 17.51
CA ILE A 85 10.16 3.34 18.38
C ILE A 85 10.56 4.06 19.66
N GLY A 86 10.34 3.42 20.82
CA GLY A 86 10.74 3.98 22.11
C GLY A 86 9.92 5.19 22.59
N HIS A 87 8.86 5.55 21.86
CA HIS A 87 7.96 6.64 22.24
C HIS A 87 7.08 6.24 23.43
N ALA A 88 6.99 7.14 24.42
CA ALA A 88 6.07 7.00 25.55
C ALA A 88 4.67 7.49 25.16
N PHE A 89 3.78 6.56 24.82
CA PHE A 89 2.41 6.87 24.42
C PHE A 89 1.61 7.52 25.57
N PRO A 90 0.99 8.69 25.36
CA PRO A 90 0.17 9.35 26.36
C PRO A 90 -0.99 8.48 26.83
N LYS A 91 -1.37 8.64 28.11
CA LYS A 91 -2.56 8.01 28.68
C LYS A 91 -3.69 9.01 28.72
N THR A 92 -4.82 8.66 28.11
CA THR A 92 -6.05 9.44 28.11
C THR A 92 -7.13 8.72 28.90
N LYS A 93 -8.02 9.47 29.55
CA LYS A 93 -9.15 8.88 30.28
C LYS A 93 -10.27 8.56 29.29
N ILE A 94 -10.58 7.28 29.11
CA ILE A 94 -11.66 6.80 28.26
C ILE A 94 -12.64 5.98 29.12
N GLY A 95 -13.81 6.57 29.37
CA GLY A 95 -14.76 6.07 30.36
C GLY A 95 -14.18 6.17 31.77
N SER A 96 -14.18 5.04 32.51
CA SER A 96 -13.65 4.96 33.87
C SER A 96 -12.17 4.55 33.95
N LYS A 97 -11.49 4.30 32.82
CA LYS A 97 -10.12 3.76 32.79
C LYS A 97 -9.16 4.70 32.06
N MET A 98 -7.92 4.73 32.52
CA MET A 98 -6.80 5.33 31.77
C MET A 98 -6.36 4.35 30.69
N ARG A 99 -6.32 4.82 29.45
CA ARG A 99 -6.01 4.00 28.28
C ARG A 99 -4.98 4.72 27.41
N GLN A 100 -4.24 3.96 26.62
CA GLN A 100 -3.22 4.48 25.74
C GLN A 100 -3.12 3.59 24.50
N PHE A 101 -2.53 4.11 23.44
CA PHE A 101 -2.10 3.29 22.32
C PHE A 101 -1.22 2.14 22.81
N SER A 102 -1.45 0.93 22.27
CA SER A 102 -0.64 -0.24 22.60
C SER A 102 0.45 -0.44 21.54
N PRO A 103 1.75 -0.26 21.86
CA PRO A 103 2.84 -0.50 20.91
C PRO A 103 2.89 -1.94 20.40
N THR A 104 2.25 -2.88 21.10
CA THR A 104 2.12 -4.26 20.61
C THR A 104 1.32 -4.35 19.31
N TRP A 105 0.47 -3.37 18.98
CA TRP A 105 -0.26 -3.33 17.72
C TRP A 105 0.66 -3.11 16.51
N PHE A 106 1.84 -2.52 16.69
CA PHE A 106 2.85 -2.48 15.62
C PHE A 106 3.46 -3.85 15.32
N LYS A 107 3.19 -4.87 16.16
CA LYS A 107 3.64 -6.24 15.94
C LYS A 107 2.52 -7.06 15.30
N GLY A 108 2.88 -7.95 14.38
CA GLY A 108 1.95 -8.88 13.74
C GLY A 108 1.17 -8.25 12.57
N PRO A 109 -0.15 -8.53 12.43
CA PRO A 109 -0.89 -8.29 11.20
C PRO A 109 -1.07 -6.80 10.87
N TYR A 110 -1.00 -5.92 11.88
CA TYR A 110 -1.20 -4.48 11.69
C TYR A 110 0.11 -3.73 11.39
N SER A 111 1.26 -4.40 11.50
CA SER A 111 2.59 -3.80 11.25
C SER A 111 2.74 -3.18 9.86
N GLN A 112 2.00 -3.69 8.87
CA GLN A 112 2.14 -3.25 7.48
C GLN A 112 1.35 -1.97 7.15
N TRP A 113 0.41 -1.55 8.00
CA TRP A 113 -0.48 -0.44 7.69
C TRP A 113 -0.80 0.49 8.85
N LEU A 114 -0.63 0.06 10.09
CA LEU A 114 -0.93 0.88 11.26
C LEU A 114 0.15 1.94 11.45
N GLU A 115 -0.30 3.19 11.51
CA GLU A 115 0.54 4.36 11.74
C GLU A 115 0.13 5.06 13.04
N TYR A 116 1.05 5.82 13.61
CA TYR A 116 0.76 6.67 14.76
C TYR A 116 1.38 8.04 14.57
N SER A 117 0.57 9.09 14.78
CA SER A 117 1.05 10.47 14.86
C SER A 117 1.34 10.82 16.31
N ILE A 118 2.58 11.21 16.60
CA ILE A 118 2.95 11.74 17.92
C ILE A 118 2.25 13.07 18.15
N LYS A 119 2.18 13.92 17.13
CA LYS A 119 1.57 15.25 17.20
C LYS A 119 0.08 15.18 17.53
N ALA A 120 -0.62 14.19 16.96
CA ALA A 120 -2.06 14.02 17.18
C ALA A 120 -2.41 13.12 18.37
N ASP A 121 -1.46 12.36 18.93
CA ASP A 121 -1.76 11.22 19.82
C ASP A 121 -2.90 10.36 19.25
N ALA A 122 -2.73 9.90 18.00
CA ALA A 122 -3.77 9.20 17.27
C ALA A 122 -3.21 8.18 16.28
N ALA A 123 -3.97 7.10 16.09
CA ALA A 123 -3.65 6.05 15.14
C ALA A 123 -4.25 6.34 13.75
N PHE A 124 -3.49 6.02 12.71
CA PHE A 124 -3.86 6.20 11.32
C PHE A 124 -3.67 4.89 10.55
N CYS A 125 -4.20 4.85 9.33
CA CYS A 125 -4.09 3.70 8.44
C CYS A 125 -3.44 4.14 7.11
N LEU A 126 -2.23 3.65 6.85
CA LEU A 126 -1.48 4.00 5.64
C LEU A 126 -2.28 3.69 4.37
N TYR A 127 -2.76 2.46 4.22
CA TYR A 127 -3.50 2.06 3.02
C TYR A 127 -4.83 2.79 2.87
N CYS A 128 -5.49 3.11 3.99
CA CYS A 128 -6.72 3.89 3.97
C CYS A 128 -6.46 5.32 3.45
N TYR A 129 -5.33 5.93 3.85
CA TYR A 129 -4.90 7.22 3.32
C TYR A 129 -4.58 7.14 1.81
N LEU A 130 -3.82 6.12 1.38
CA LEU A 130 -3.36 5.99 0.00
C LEU A 130 -4.48 5.74 -1.02
N PHE A 131 -5.51 5.00 -0.60
CA PHE A 131 -6.59 4.53 -1.46
C PHE A 131 -7.96 5.09 -1.06
N LYS A 132 -7.98 6.23 -0.34
CA LYS A 132 -9.22 6.90 0.00
C LYS A 132 -9.96 7.31 -1.29
N ASN A 133 -11.11 6.70 -1.52
CA ASN A 133 -11.96 7.00 -2.67
C ASN A 133 -12.71 8.32 -2.44
N GLU A 134 -12.58 9.28 -3.36
CA GLU A 134 -13.35 10.54 -3.33
C GLU A 134 -14.86 10.28 -3.47
N LEU A 135 -15.24 9.24 -4.23
CA LEU A 135 -16.63 8.87 -4.56
C LEU A 135 -17.38 8.18 -3.40
N GLU A 136 -16.69 7.49 -2.50
CA GLU A 136 -17.28 6.68 -1.41
C GLU A 136 -17.42 7.45 -0.09
N SER A 137 -17.18 8.77 -0.11
CA SER A 137 -17.42 9.70 1.01
C SER A 137 -18.89 9.77 1.47
N ARG A 138 -19.79 8.96 0.91
CA ARG A 138 -21.21 8.85 1.28
C ARG A 138 -21.45 8.11 2.62
N GLY A 139 -20.44 8.01 3.47
CA GLY A 139 -20.57 7.51 4.83
C GLY A 139 -19.55 8.14 5.77
N ASN A 140 -20.01 8.61 6.94
CA ASN A 140 -19.23 9.30 7.99
C ASN A 140 -18.04 8.50 8.59
N ALA A 141 -17.67 7.35 8.03
CA ALA A 141 -16.67 6.44 8.58
C ALA A 141 -15.26 6.59 7.97
N GLY A 142 -15.09 7.36 6.89
CA GLY A 142 -13.84 7.41 6.12
C GLY A 142 -12.70 8.26 6.74
N ASP A 143 -13.02 9.19 7.63
CA ASP A 143 -12.06 10.21 8.10
C ASP A 143 -11.31 9.82 9.38
N ALA A 144 -11.87 8.88 10.15
CA ALA A 144 -11.34 8.49 11.46
C ALA A 144 -9.89 7.97 11.38
N PHE A 145 -9.52 7.25 10.33
CA PHE A 145 -8.15 6.71 10.17
C PHE A 145 -7.30 7.43 9.12
N THR A 146 -7.83 8.48 8.49
CA THR A 146 -7.15 9.21 7.40
C THR A 146 -6.90 10.67 7.71
N LYS A 147 -7.83 11.36 8.37
CA LYS A 147 -7.76 12.80 8.64
C LYS A 147 -7.68 13.10 10.13
N ASP A 148 -8.62 12.55 10.92
CA ASP A 148 -8.74 12.91 12.33
C ASP A 148 -7.82 12.10 13.22
N GLY A 149 -7.61 10.83 12.84
CA GLY A 149 -6.90 9.84 13.61
C GLY A 149 -7.78 9.20 14.68
N PHE A 150 -7.57 7.91 14.92
CA PHE A 150 -8.32 7.14 15.89
C PHE A 150 -7.67 7.20 17.27
N ARG A 151 -8.47 7.53 18.30
CA ARG A 151 -8.03 7.63 19.71
C ARG A 151 -8.82 6.74 20.66
N GLY A 152 -9.64 5.83 20.13
CA GLY A 152 -10.45 4.90 20.92
C GLY A 152 -9.61 3.73 21.42
N TRP A 153 -8.76 3.95 22.43
CA TRP A 153 -7.82 2.95 22.96
C TRP A 153 -8.50 1.78 23.69
N ASN A 154 -9.34 1.02 23.00
CA ASN A 154 -10.04 -0.13 23.55
C ASN A 154 -9.15 -1.37 23.42
N LYS A 155 -9.32 -2.31 24.35
CA LYS A 155 -8.69 -3.63 24.32
C LYS A 155 -9.79 -4.66 24.26
#